data_AF-A0A4P9YYS0-F1
#
_entry.id   AF-A0A4P9YYS0-F1
#
_cell.length_a   1.000
_cell.length_b   1.000
_cell.length_c   1.000
_cell.angle_alpha   90.00
_cell.angle_beta   90.00
_cell.angle_gamma   90.00
#
_symmetry.space_group_name_H-M   'P 1'
#
loop_
_entity.id
_entity.type
_entity.pdbx_description
1 polymer ?
#
loop_
_entity_poly.entity_id
_entity_poly.type
_entity_poly.pdbx_seq_one_letter_code
_entity_poly.pdbx_strand_id
1 'polypeptide(L)'
;SLEEMRQEFWNLIMHDHPDSLLLRFLRARKWEVAKALSAAVNTLQWRIREDVAGIIRDGEAALNTRPLQLGQSYLHGTDRNQRPVCYINVRYHNKELQPFQDIRRFTIWVMETTRLMIHAPVETADIIFDLADFTMANMDFKFVKFIIQCFQAYYPESLGVYIVSSAPIFFWGVWQMITPWLDPVVASKFHCARKLTELQEFIAPENLPPRLSGTDDYEYYYPPPRAEDDVRLQDVEGREAHQATFTAISDRFVEATRKWIDAVRRSSSSNDDGSGSGSGSGGEDAEAIEAFKARDPIAAEMSVAYFKLDPYIRARTFYHRLGVLGEDGSCDW
;
A
#
# COMPACT_ATOMS: atom_id res chain seq x y z
N SER A 1 -12.51 -12.35 -16.31
CA SER A 1 -12.45 -13.82 -16.37
C SER A 1 -11.74 -14.36 -15.12
N LEU A 2 -11.68 -15.69 -14.90
CA LEU A 2 -10.86 -16.24 -13.80
C LEU A 2 -9.37 -15.93 -13.99
N GLU A 3 -8.91 -15.93 -15.24
CA GLU A 3 -7.52 -15.60 -15.57
C GLU A 3 -7.17 -14.15 -15.24
N GLU A 4 -8.04 -13.20 -15.59
CA GLU A 4 -7.87 -11.80 -15.21
C GLU A 4 -7.81 -11.60 -13.69
N MET A 5 -8.64 -12.33 -12.94
CA MET A 5 -8.61 -12.27 -11.47
C MET A 5 -7.32 -12.85 -10.89
N ARG A 6 -6.79 -13.94 -11.49
CA ARG A 6 -5.51 -14.53 -11.08
C ARG A 6 -4.36 -13.58 -11.37
N GLN A 7 -4.33 -12.98 -12.56
CA GLN A 7 -3.32 -11.98 -12.91
C GLN A 7 -3.38 -10.79 -11.96
N GLU A 8 -4.58 -10.27 -11.69
CA GLU A 8 -4.74 -9.12 -10.80
C GLU A 8 -4.38 -9.44 -9.35
N PHE A 9 -4.57 -10.69 -8.89
CA PHE A 9 -4.10 -11.11 -7.57
C PHE A 9 -2.58 -10.96 -7.43
N TRP A 10 -1.82 -11.38 -8.44
CA TRP A 10 -0.37 -11.23 -8.43
C TRP A 10 0.07 -9.78 -8.65
N ASN A 11 -0.64 -9.01 -9.47
CA ASN A 11 -0.42 -7.56 -9.58
C ASN A 11 -0.67 -6.84 -8.25
N LEU A 12 -1.68 -7.27 -7.48
CA LEU A 12 -1.97 -6.74 -6.15
C LEU A 12 -0.85 -7.11 -5.18
N ILE A 13 -0.23 -8.30 -5.26
CA ILE A 13 0.88 -8.66 -4.36
C ILE A 13 2.12 -7.78 -4.58
N MET A 14 2.46 -7.44 -5.82
CA MET A 14 3.69 -6.71 -6.15
C MET A 14 4.93 -7.44 -5.58
N HIS A 15 5.73 -6.76 -4.76
CA HIS A 15 6.90 -7.28 -4.08
C HIS A 15 6.64 -7.75 -2.64
N ASP A 16 5.39 -7.63 -2.15
CA ASP A 16 5.00 -8.08 -0.80
C ASP A 16 5.06 -9.61 -0.70
N HIS A 17 5.24 -10.13 0.52
CA HIS A 17 5.00 -11.55 0.78
C HIS A 17 3.50 -11.88 0.57
N PRO A 18 3.12 -12.93 -0.18
CA PRO A 18 1.71 -13.26 -0.43
C PRO A 18 0.88 -13.42 0.85
N ASP A 19 1.47 -14.00 1.90
CA ASP A 19 0.79 -14.13 3.20
C ASP A 19 0.56 -12.78 3.86
N SER A 20 1.50 -11.83 3.79
CA SER A 20 1.30 -10.49 4.36
C SER A 20 0.06 -9.82 3.76
N LEU A 21 -0.10 -9.88 2.43
CA LEU A 21 -1.29 -9.35 1.77
C LEU A 21 -2.57 -10.06 2.25
N LEU A 22 -2.61 -11.39 2.25
CA LEU A 22 -3.80 -12.14 2.65
C LEU A 22 -4.15 -11.96 4.13
N LEU A 23 -3.14 -11.86 5.00
CA LEU A 23 -3.29 -11.59 6.42
C LEU A 23 -3.89 -10.20 6.68
N ARG A 24 -3.63 -9.20 5.85
CA ARG A 24 -4.32 -7.88 5.93
C ARG A 24 -5.84 -8.05 5.78
N PHE A 25 -6.30 -8.85 4.82
CA PHE A 25 -7.73 -9.12 4.65
C PHE A 25 -8.33 -9.90 5.82
N LEU A 26 -7.59 -10.87 6.37
CA LEU A 26 -8.03 -11.64 7.54
C LEU A 26 -8.16 -10.74 8.77
N ARG A 27 -7.15 -9.93 9.10
CA ARG A 27 -7.20 -8.99 10.23
C ARG A 27 -8.35 -8.00 10.09
N ALA A 28 -8.52 -7.39 8.92
CA ALA A 28 -9.60 -6.45 8.64
C ALA A 28 -11.02 -7.06 8.73
N ARG A 29 -11.13 -8.39 8.69
CA ARG A 29 -12.40 -9.13 8.82
C ARG A 29 -12.43 -10.01 10.06
N LYS A 30 -11.59 -9.72 11.06
CA LYS A 30 -11.56 -10.41 12.37
C LYS A 30 -11.39 -11.93 12.23
N TRP A 31 -10.55 -12.35 11.29
CA TRP A 31 -10.24 -13.75 10.96
C TRP A 31 -11.41 -14.58 10.43
N GLU A 32 -12.52 -13.94 10.04
CA GLU A 32 -13.64 -14.57 9.36
C GLU A 32 -13.26 -14.89 7.91
N VAL A 33 -12.77 -16.11 7.66
CA VAL A 33 -12.19 -16.53 6.37
C VAL A 33 -13.10 -16.22 5.18
N ALA A 34 -14.39 -16.56 5.26
CA ALA A 34 -15.33 -16.31 4.17
C ALA A 34 -15.50 -14.81 3.85
N LYS A 35 -15.50 -13.95 4.89
CA LYS A 35 -15.60 -12.49 4.73
C LYS A 35 -14.29 -11.90 4.19
N ALA A 36 -13.15 -12.41 4.65
CA ALA A 36 -11.82 -12.01 4.16
C ALA A 36 -11.66 -12.34 2.67
N LEU A 37 -12.03 -13.55 2.26
CA LEU A 37 -12.01 -13.96 0.85
C LEU A 37 -12.94 -13.10 -0.01
N SER A 38 -14.17 -12.85 0.46
CA SER A 38 -15.10 -11.95 -0.24
C SER A 38 -14.52 -10.54 -0.39
N ALA A 39 -13.89 -10.00 0.65
CA ALA A 39 -13.24 -8.69 0.60
C ALA A 39 -12.05 -8.64 -0.37
N ALA A 40 -11.21 -9.68 -0.40
CA ALA A 40 -10.11 -9.79 -1.35
C ALA A 40 -10.63 -9.84 -2.80
N VAL A 41 -11.62 -10.68 -3.09
CA VAL A 41 -12.25 -10.77 -4.43
C VAL A 41 -12.86 -9.42 -4.85
N ASN A 42 -13.58 -8.75 -3.95
CA ASN A 42 -14.15 -7.43 -4.23
C ASN A 42 -13.06 -6.38 -4.53
N THR A 43 -11.91 -6.48 -3.88
CA THR A 43 -10.75 -5.60 -4.14
C THR A 43 -10.19 -5.86 -5.53
N LEU A 44 -9.96 -7.12 -5.91
CA LEU A 44 -9.49 -7.46 -7.26
C LEU A 44 -10.46 -6.96 -8.35
N GLN A 45 -11.77 -7.15 -8.15
CA GLN A 45 -12.79 -6.63 -9.06
C GLN A 45 -12.81 -5.09 -9.12
N TRP A 46 -12.58 -4.41 -8.00
CA TRP A 46 -12.44 -2.96 -7.98
C TRP A 46 -11.21 -2.51 -8.76
N ARG A 47 -10.06 -3.16 -8.57
CA ARG A 47 -8.81 -2.82 -9.28
C ARG A 47 -8.95 -2.94 -10.79
N ILE A 48 -9.61 -4.01 -11.26
CA ILE A 48 -9.91 -4.20 -12.69
C ILE A 48 -10.84 -3.10 -13.21
N ARG A 49 -11.93 -2.78 -12.49
CA ARG A 49 -12.90 -1.75 -12.92
C ARG A 49 -12.33 -0.34 -12.91
N GLU A 50 -11.43 -0.04 -11.99
CA GLU A 50 -10.76 1.25 -11.89
C GLU A 50 -9.56 1.39 -12.82
N ASP A 51 -9.18 0.30 -13.50
CA ASP A 51 -7.98 0.24 -14.34
C ASP A 51 -6.73 0.68 -13.56
N VAL A 52 -6.52 0.11 -12.36
CA VAL A 52 -5.34 0.43 -11.53
C VAL A 52 -4.05 0.13 -12.28
N ALA A 53 -4.02 -0.96 -13.05
CA ALA A 53 -2.91 -1.30 -13.94
C ALA A 53 -2.63 -0.19 -14.97
N GLY A 54 -3.66 0.36 -15.62
CA GLY A 54 -3.50 1.51 -16.52
C GLY A 54 -3.05 2.78 -15.80
N ILE A 55 -3.58 3.07 -14.61
CA ILE A 55 -3.17 4.24 -13.80
C ILE A 55 -1.66 4.21 -13.50
N ILE A 56 -1.12 3.05 -13.10
CA ILE A 56 0.32 2.93 -12.78
C ILE A 56 1.19 2.86 -14.03
N ARG A 57 0.70 2.25 -15.12
CA ARG A 57 1.40 2.17 -16.40
C ARG A 57 1.53 3.54 -17.04
N ASP A 58 0.45 4.31 -17.09
CA ASP A 58 0.43 5.61 -17.75
C ASP A 58 1.05 6.71 -16.88
N GLY A 59 1.06 6.50 -15.55
CA GLY A 59 1.79 7.31 -14.58
C GLY A 59 1.40 8.79 -14.58
N GLU A 60 2.35 9.61 -14.16
CA GLU A 60 2.14 11.05 -13.96
C GLU A 60 1.82 11.81 -15.24
N ALA A 61 2.28 11.32 -16.40
CA ALA A 61 2.03 11.94 -17.69
C ALA A 61 0.54 11.91 -18.09
N ALA A 62 -0.22 10.94 -17.57
CA ALA A 62 -1.66 10.79 -17.79
C ALA A 62 -2.53 11.27 -16.62
N LEU A 63 -1.91 11.83 -15.56
CA LEU A 63 -2.61 12.41 -14.42
C LEU A 63 -2.76 13.93 -14.58
N ASN A 64 -3.74 14.49 -13.86
CA ASN A 64 -3.73 15.91 -13.56
C ASN A 64 -2.52 16.17 -12.65
N THR A 65 -1.48 16.83 -13.17
CA THR A 65 -0.22 17.04 -12.45
C THR A 65 -0.25 18.19 -11.45
N ARG A 66 -1.34 18.97 -11.39
CA ARG A 66 -1.47 20.09 -10.45
C ARG A 66 -1.21 19.71 -8.98
N PRO A 67 -1.75 18.58 -8.45
CA PRO A 67 -1.43 18.13 -7.09
C PRO A 67 0.07 17.88 -6.88
N LEU A 68 0.76 17.33 -7.89
CA LEU A 68 2.22 17.11 -7.84
C LEU A 68 2.96 18.44 -7.87
N GLN A 69 2.67 19.32 -8.84
CA GLN A 69 3.33 20.62 -8.96
C GLN A 69 3.24 21.49 -7.68
N LEU A 70 2.16 21.34 -6.90
CA LEU A 70 1.96 22.09 -5.66
C LEU A 70 2.46 21.38 -4.40
N GLY A 71 2.86 20.10 -4.48
CA GLY A 71 3.11 19.30 -3.30
C GLY A 71 1.85 19.10 -2.45
N GLN A 72 0.69 18.90 -3.10
CA GLN A 72 -0.57 18.61 -2.42
C GLN A 72 -0.51 17.26 -1.70
N SER A 73 0.10 16.25 -2.30
CA SER A 73 0.36 14.97 -1.65
C SER A 73 1.72 14.42 -2.09
N TYR A 74 2.59 14.10 -1.14
CA TYR A 74 3.91 13.52 -1.39
C TYR A 74 4.40 12.71 -0.19
N LEU A 75 5.30 11.76 -0.43
CA LEU A 75 5.99 11.00 0.60
C LEU A 75 7.33 11.65 0.92
N HIS A 76 7.68 11.67 2.19
CA HIS A 76 9.01 12.07 2.63
C HIS A 76 9.31 11.51 4.03
N GLY A 77 10.53 11.01 4.23
CA GLY A 77 10.98 10.46 5.51
C GLY A 77 10.12 9.31 6.06
N THR A 78 10.39 8.96 7.31
CA THR A 78 9.67 7.89 8.02
C THR A 78 9.24 8.29 9.43
N ASP A 79 8.21 7.63 9.94
CA ASP A 79 7.87 7.67 11.35
C ASP A 79 8.93 6.94 12.21
N ARG A 80 8.75 6.96 13.53
CA ARG A 80 9.62 6.26 14.49
C ARG A 80 9.62 4.74 14.34
N ASN A 81 8.65 4.16 13.63
CA ASN A 81 8.53 2.75 13.31
C ASN A 81 8.94 2.42 11.86
N GLN A 82 9.64 3.34 11.18
CA GLN A 82 10.11 3.19 9.80
C GLN A 82 8.98 3.12 8.75
N ARG A 83 7.78 3.59 9.07
CA ARG A 83 6.68 3.74 8.11
C ARG A 83 6.92 4.97 7.25
N PRO A 84 6.85 4.88 5.91
CA PRO A 84 6.86 6.05 5.05
C PRO A 84 5.73 7.03 5.43
N VAL A 85 6.02 8.33 5.41
CA VAL A 85 5.05 9.36 5.76
C VAL A 85 4.56 10.06 4.50
N CYS A 86 3.25 10.00 4.24
CA CYS A 86 2.59 10.78 3.21
C CYS A 86 2.05 12.09 3.79
N TYR A 87 2.59 13.20 3.31
CA TYR A 87 2.11 14.54 3.61
C TYR A 87 0.97 14.91 2.68
N ILE A 88 -0.14 15.38 3.23
CA ILE A 88 -1.28 15.91 2.47
C ILE A 88 -1.52 17.36 2.90
N ASN A 89 -1.19 18.30 2.02
CA ASN A 89 -1.37 19.73 2.22
C ASN A 89 -2.74 20.18 1.69
N VAL A 90 -3.73 20.27 2.58
CA VAL A 90 -5.14 20.42 2.21
C VAL A 90 -5.43 21.77 1.56
N ARG A 91 -4.65 22.82 1.87
CA ARG A 91 -4.75 24.15 1.23
C ARG A 91 -4.69 24.12 -0.29
N TYR A 92 -4.01 23.14 -0.89
CA TYR A 92 -3.88 23.02 -2.34
C TYR A 92 -5.04 22.28 -3.02
N HIS A 93 -5.87 21.59 -2.24
CA HIS A 93 -7.04 20.91 -2.80
C HIS A 93 -8.14 21.92 -3.13
N ASN A 94 -8.63 21.88 -4.37
CA ASN A 94 -9.77 22.66 -4.81
C ASN A 94 -10.62 21.81 -5.76
N LYS A 95 -11.81 21.42 -5.31
CA LYS A 95 -12.76 20.57 -6.06
C LYS A 95 -13.25 21.16 -7.39
N GLU A 96 -13.17 22.48 -7.57
CA GLU A 96 -13.54 23.15 -8.82
C GLU A 96 -12.43 23.04 -9.87
N LEU A 97 -11.17 22.95 -9.43
CA LEU A 97 -9.98 22.82 -10.28
C LEU A 97 -9.53 21.35 -10.44
N GLN A 98 -10.11 20.44 -9.67
CA GLN A 98 -9.75 19.02 -9.62
C GLN A 98 -11.03 18.19 -9.67
N PRO A 99 -11.49 17.79 -10.87
CA PRO A 99 -12.60 16.88 -11.02
C PRO A 99 -12.43 15.63 -10.16
N PHE A 100 -13.54 15.10 -9.63
CA PHE A 100 -13.49 13.94 -8.73
C PHE A 100 -12.77 12.72 -9.36
N GLN A 101 -12.90 12.50 -10.67
CA GLN A 101 -12.23 11.40 -11.36
C GLN A 101 -10.71 11.56 -11.34
N ASP A 102 -10.21 12.79 -11.54
CA ASP A 102 -8.78 13.10 -11.56
C ASP A 102 -8.16 12.89 -10.19
N ILE A 103 -8.77 13.46 -9.14
CA ILE A 103 -8.26 13.28 -7.77
C ILE A 103 -8.38 11.82 -7.33
N ARG A 104 -9.40 11.08 -7.78
CA ARG A 104 -9.52 9.64 -7.54
C ARG A 104 -8.34 8.87 -8.14
N ARG A 105 -8.03 9.08 -9.43
CA ARG A 105 -6.89 8.45 -10.11
C ARG A 105 -5.56 8.84 -9.48
N PHE A 106 -5.39 10.12 -9.13
CA PHE A 106 -4.22 10.62 -8.43
C PHE A 106 -4.03 9.94 -7.07
N THR A 107 -5.09 9.81 -6.27
CA THR A 107 -5.01 9.12 -4.98
C THR A 107 -4.69 7.64 -5.13
N ILE A 108 -5.26 6.94 -6.11
CA ILE A 108 -4.88 5.55 -6.41
C ILE A 108 -3.40 5.48 -6.77
N TRP A 109 -2.93 6.37 -7.64
CA TRP A 109 -1.50 6.45 -8.01
C TRP A 109 -0.62 6.67 -6.77
N VAL A 110 -0.95 7.63 -5.89
CA VAL A 110 -0.23 7.85 -4.63
C VAL A 110 -0.22 6.58 -3.78
N MET A 111 -1.35 5.90 -3.59
CA MET A 111 -1.41 4.66 -2.82
C MET A 111 -0.52 3.56 -3.43
N GLU A 112 -0.58 3.35 -4.74
CA GLU A 112 0.26 2.35 -5.42
C GLU A 112 1.75 2.72 -5.40
N THR A 113 2.09 4.01 -5.44
CA THR A 113 3.48 4.48 -5.30
C THR A 113 3.98 4.33 -3.86
N THR A 114 3.18 4.68 -2.86
CA THR A 114 3.49 4.45 -1.44
C THR A 114 3.83 3.00 -1.18
N ARG A 115 3.11 2.06 -1.82
CA ARG A 115 3.38 0.63 -1.65
C ARG A 115 4.78 0.23 -2.08
N LEU A 116 5.36 0.84 -3.13
CA LEU A 116 6.74 0.56 -3.55
C LEU A 116 7.78 0.90 -2.48
N MET A 117 7.43 1.82 -1.57
CA MET A 117 8.32 2.32 -0.51
C MET A 117 8.10 1.61 0.83
N ILE A 118 7.23 0.61 0.87
CA ILE A 118 6.96 -0.21 2.06
C ILE A 118 7.76 -1.51 1.91
N HIS A 119 8.63 -1.78 2.89
CA HIS A 119 9.46 -2.98 2.94
C HIS A 119 9.27 -3.70 4.26
N ALA A 120 9.29 -5.03 4.22
CA ALA A 120 9.23 -5.85 5.42
C ALA A 120 10.32 -5.44 6.45
N PRO A 121 10.01 -5.41 7.76
CA PRO A 121 8.76 -5.87 8.39
C PRO A 121 7.63 -4.83 8.42
N VAL A 122 7.81 -3.66 7.80
CA VAL A 122 6.78 -2.62 7.73
C VAL A 122 5.72 -3.00 6.70
N GLU A 123 4.43 -2.85 7.05
CA GLU A 123 3.29 -3.18 6.17
C GLU A 123 2.37 -1.98 5.89
N THR A 124 2.72 -0.82 6.45
CA THR A 124 1.83 0.34 6.58
C THR A 124 2.56 1.65 6.31
N ALA A 125 1.83 2.65 5.85
CA ALA A 125 2.31 4.03 5.76
C ALA A 125 1.47 4.96 6.65
N ASP A 126 2.05 6.10 6.99
CA ASP A 126 1.42 7.11 7.82
C ASP A 126 0.97 8.30 6.96
N ILE A 127 -0.02 9.04 7.46
CA ILE A 127 -0.49 10.27 6.83
C ILE A 127 -0.39 11.42 7.80
N ILE A 128 0.28 12.51 7.39
CA ILE A 128 0.06 13.83 7.98
C ILE A 128 -0.93 14.58 7.09
N PHE A 129 -2.10 14.88 7.64
CA PHE A 129 -3.13 15.66 6.98
C PHE A 129 -3.11 17.08 7.54
N ASP A 130 -2.40 17.96 6.84
CA ASP A 130 -2.13 19.32 7.29
C ASP A 130 -3.24 20.28 6.85
N LEU A 131 -3.97 20.81 7.83
CA LEU A 131 -5.07 21.76 7.66
C LEU A 131 -4.64 23.23 7.76
N ALA A 132 -3.34 23.52 7.69
CA ALA A 132 -2.87 24.90 7.56
C ALA A 132 -3.55 25.56 6.34
N ASP A 133 -4.14 26.73 6.56
CA ASP A 133 -4.91 27.50 5.57
C ASP A 133 -6.14 26.79 4.99
N PHE A 134 -6.66 25.77 5.69
CA PHE A 134 -7.88 25.06 5.28
C PHE A 134 -9.13 25.95 5.38
N THR A 135 -9.96 25.95 4.33
CA THR A 135 -11.25 26.63 4.24
C THR A 135 -12.34 25.71 3.70
N MET A 136 -13.61 26.14 3.74
CA MET A 136 -14.72 25.36 3.15
C MET A 136 -14.64 25.19 1.63
N ALA A 137 -13.88 26.04 0.92
CA ALA A 137 -13.61 25.85 -0.50
C ALA A 137 -12.78 24.57 -0.75
N ASN A 138 -11.92 24.20 0.19
CA ASN A 138 -11.12 22.99 0.13
C ASN A 138 -11.90 21.73 0.57
N MET A 139 -13.10 21.87 1.15
CA MET A 139 -13.86 20.70 1.63
C MET A 139 -14.56 19.97 0.48
N ASP A 140 -14.18 18.70 0.30
CA ASP A 140 -14.78 17.76 -0.65
C ASP A 140 -15.16 16.45 0.06
N PHE A 141 -16.42 16.36 0.48
CA PHE A 141 -16.94 15.17 1.13
C PHE A 141 -16.95 13.92 0.23
N LYS A 142 -17.02 14.11 -1.10
CA LYS A 142 -17.00 12.98 -2.04
C LYS A 142 -15.59 12.38 -2.06
N PHE A 143 -14.58 13.23 -2.10
CA PHE A 143 -13.18 12.82 -1.99
C PHE A 143 -12.85 12.19 -0.64
N VAL A 144 -13.28 12.79 0.48
CA VAL A 144 -13.09 12.22 1.83
C VAL A 144 -13.71 10.82 1.94
N LYS A 145 -14.94 10.62 1.44
CA LYS A 145 -15.57 9.29 1.41
C LYS A 145 -14.77 8.28 0.59
N PHE A 146 -14.16 8.72 -0.51
CA PHE A 146 -13.31 7.86 -1.32
C PHE A 146 -12.04 7.43 -0.56
N ILE A 147 -11.35 8.34 0.13
CA ILE A 147 -10.17 8.00 0.96
C ILE A 147 -10.55 6.97 2.03
N ILE A 148 -11.67 7.18 2.72
CA ILE A 148 -12.19 6.24 3.72
C ILE A 148 -12.45 4.88 3.07
N GLN A 149 -13.13 4.85 1.92
CA GLN A 149 -13.40 3.62 1.20
C GLN A 149 -12.12 2.87 0.80
N CYS A 150 -11.08 3.59 0.37
CA CYS A 150 -9.77 2.99 0.10
C CYS A 150 -9.26 2.21 1.32
N PHE A 151 -9.19 2.83 2.50
CA PHE A 151 -8.64 2.16 3.69
C PHE A 151 -9.52 1.04 4.26
N GLN A 152 -10.85 1.15 4.14
CA GLN A 152 -11.77 0.16 4.72
C GLN A 152 -12.00 -1.06 3.82
N ALA A 153 -11.93 -0.86 2.49
CA ALA A 153 -12.33 -1.86 1.52
C ALA A 153 -11.17 -2.37 0.65
N TYR A 154 -10.33 -1.48 0.12
CA TYR A 154 -9.42 -1.79 -0.98
C TYR A 154 -7.94 -1.90 -0.58
N TYR A 155 -7.56 -1.18 0.48
CA TYR A 155 -6.23 -1.17 1.09
C TYR A 155 -6.34 -1.44 2.60
N PRO A 156 -6.98 -2.57 3.00
CA PRO A 156 -7.15 -2.89 4.41
C PRO A 156 -5.78 -3.00 5.10
N GLU A 157 -5.73 -2.59 6.37
CA GLU A 157 -4.54 -2.73 7.22
C GLU A 157 -3.26 -2.11 6.61
N SER A 158 -3.39 -1.13 5.72
CA SER A 158 -2.26 -0.44 5.07
C SER A 158 -1.99 0.96 5.66
N LEU A 159 -2.87 1.44 6.53
CA LEU A 159 -2.74 2.71 7.26
C LEU A 159 -2.17 2.46 8.68
N GLY A 160 -1.02 3.05 8.96
CA GLY A 160 -0.36 2.99 10.27
C GLY A 160 -1.03 3.95 11.24
N VAL A 161 -0.77 5.26 11.07
CA VAL A 161 -1.47 6.36 11.74
C VAL A 161 -1.89 7.45 10.75
N TYR A 162 -3.00 8.12 11.05
CA TYR A 162 -3.51 9.27 10.33
C TYR A 162 -3.56 10.46 11.29
N ILE A 163 -2.70 11.45 11.08
CA ILE A 163 -2.55 12.56 12.01
C ILE A 163 -3.04 13.84 11.36
N VAL A 164 -4.09 14.44 11.92
CA VAL A 164 -4.51 15.79 11.54
C VAL A 164 -3.70 16.83 12.31
N SER A 165 -3.07 17.74 11.57
CA SER A 165 -2.37 18.90 12.13
C SER A 165 -3.06 20.21 11.72
N SER A 166 -2.76 21.28 12.46
CA SER A 166 -3.19 22.64 12.10
C SER A 166 -4.70 22.83 11.94
N ALA A 167 -5.51 22.02 12.62
CA ALA A 167 -6.97 22.02 12.46
C ALA A 167 -7.59 23.35 12.93
N PRO A 168 -8.33 24.08 12.08
CA PRO A 168 -9.07 25.26 12.53
C PRO A 168 -10.25 24.84 13.41
N ILE A 169 -10.71 25.71 14.30
CA ILE A 169 -11.77 25.40 15.29
C ILE A 169 -13.02 24.80 14.64
N PHE A 170 -13.43 25.32 13.48
CA PHE A 170 -14.63 24.84 12.78
C PHE A 170 -14.47 23.42 12.20
N PHE A 171 -13.24 22.91 12.02
CA PHE A 171 -12.98 21.55 11.53
C PHE A 171 -13.63 20.50 12.43
N TRP A 172 -13.77 20.75 13.73
CA TRP A 172 -14.41 19.81 14.63
C TRP A 172 -15.89 19.57 14.29
N GLY A 173 -16.60 20.56 13.75
CA GLY A 173 -17.94 20.37 13.20
C GLY A 173 -17.94 19.47 11.96
N VAL A 174 -16.94 19.61 11.10
CA VAL A 174 -16.72 18.72 9.94
C VAL A 174 -16.40 17.30 10.39
N TRP A 175 -15.53 17.15 11.40
CA TRP A 175 -15.14 15.86 11.93
C TRP A 175 -16.34 15.06 12.46
N GLN A 176 -17.30 15.71 13.11
CA GLN A 176 -18.56 15.08 13.53
C GLN A 176 -19.39 14.53 12.35
N MET A 177 -19.30 15.15 11.17
CA MET A 177 -19.96 14.65 9.96
C MET A 177 -19.20 13.48 9.31
N ILE A 178 -17.87 13.42 9.46
CA ILE A 178 -17.01 12.38 8.88
C ILE A 178 -17.02 11.11 9.73
N THR A 179 -17.02 11.25 11.06
CA THR A 179 -16.87 10.14 12.01
C THR A 179 -17.85 8.98 11.76
N PRO A 180 -19.14 9.20 11.43
CA PRO A 180 -20.09 8.12 11.14
C PRO A 180 -19.74 7.26 9.91
N TRP A 181 -18.82 7.69 9.05
CA TRP A 181 -18.37 6.92 7.88
C TRP A 181 -17.22 5.97 8.19
N LEU A 182 -16.57 6.15 9.35
CA LEU A 182 -15.40 5.39 9.77
C LEU A 182 -15.82 4.13 10.51
N ASP A 183 -15.29 2.98 10.09
CA ASP A 183 -15.32 1.78 10.91
C ASP A 183 -14.36 1.92 12.10
N PRO A 184 -14.57 1.16 13.20
CA PRO A 184 -13.78 1.30 14.42
C PRO A 184 -12.27 1.11 14.23
N VAL A 185 -11.84 0.28 13.28
CA VAL A 185 -10.42 0.04 13.01
C VAL A 185 -9.79 1.30 12.44
N VAL A 186 -10.36 1.88 11.39
CA VAL A 186 -9.85 3.11 10.78
C VAL A 186 -9.98 4.29 11.73
N ALA A 187 -11.09 4.40 12.46
CA ALA A 187 -11.27 5.46 13.46
C ALA A 187 -10.18 5.42 14.54
N SER A 188 -9.73 4.22 14.95
CA SER A 188 -8.67 4.08 15.96
C SER A 188 -7.29 4.55 15.50
N LYS A 189 -7.07 4.67 14.18
CA LYS A 189 -5.82 5.17 13.60
C LYS A 189 -5.74 6.68 13.51
N PHE A 190 -6.85 7.38 13.78
CA PHE A 190 -6.94 8.82 13.64
C PHE A 190 -6.48 9.53 14.91
N HIS A 191 -5.51 10.43 14.75
CA HIS A 191 -4.97 11.28 15.80
C HIS A 191 -5.12 12.74 15.39
N CYS A 192 -5.26 13.63 16.36
CA CYS A 192 -5.26 15.07 16.11
C CYS A 192 -4.19 15.72 16.98
N ALA A 193 -3.21 16.34 16.33
CA ALA A 193 -2.22 17.16 16.99
C ALA A 193 -2.83 18.54 17.29
N ARG A 194 -3.02 18.86 18.57
CA ARG A 194 -3.48 20.18 19.03
C ARG A 194 -2.37 21.21 18.98
N LYS A 195 -1.14 20.77 19.25
CA LYS A 195 0.10 21.54 19.05
C LYS A 195 0.96 20.80 18.05
N LEU A 196 1.65 21.52 17.18
CA LEU A 196 2.54 20.91 16.17
C LEU A 196 3.64 20.04 16.79
N THR A 197 4.11 20.38 18.00
CA THR A 197 5.08 19.56 18.74
C THR A 197 4.59 18.15 19.07
N GLU A 198 3.27 17.91 19.13
CA GLU A 198 2.70 16.56 19.37
C GLU A 198 2.95 15.62 18.17
N LEU A 199 3.24 16.15 16.97
CA LEU A 199 3.66 15.33 15.82
C LEU A 199 4.96 14.57 16.12
N GLN A 200 5.80 15.10 17.00
CA GLN A 200 7.09 14.49 17.37
C GLN A 200 6.93 13.18 18.16
N GLU A 201 5.74 12.90 18.70
CA GLU A 201 5.41 11.61 19.33
C GLU A 201 5.40 10.47 18.31
N PHE A 202 5.08 10.77 17.06
CA PHE A 202 4.95 9.79 15.98
C PHE A 202 6.18 9.79 15.05
N ILE A 203 6.65 10.99 14.69
CA ILE A 203 7.72 11.18 13.69
C ILE A 203 8.87 11.94 14.33
N ALA A 204 10.11 11.50 14.12
CA ALA A 204 11.27 12.17 14.71
C ALA A 204 11.43 13.59 14.11
N PRO A 205 11.91 14.60 14.88
CA PRO A 205 12.08 15.96 14.37
C PRO A 205 12.90 16.06 13.08
N GLU A 206 13.92 15.21 12.93
CA GLU A 206 14.77 15.11 11.74
C GLU A 206 14.06 14.62 10.48
N ASN A 207 12.85 14.05 10.61
CA ASN A 207 12.00 13.61 9.50
C ASN A 207 10.72 14.47 9.37
N LEU A 208 10.67 15.62 10.06
CA LEU A 208 9.56 16.58 10.01
C LEU A 208 10.07 17.93 9.50
N PRO A 209 9.33 18.61 8.60
CA PRO A 209 9.73 19.93 8.15
C PRO A 209 9.57 20.98 9.27
N PRO A 210 10.35 22.08 9.27
CA PRO A 210 10.27 23.16 10.25
C PRO A 210 8.86 23.71 10.48
N ARG A 211 8.06 23.81 9.42
CA ARG A 211 6.66 24.27 9.49
C ARG A 211 5.74 23.37 10.33
N LEU A 212 6.17 22.13 10.58
CA LEU A 212 5.50 21.13 11.43
C LEU A 212 6.30 20.85 12.71
N SER A 213 7.11 21.83 13.15
CA SER A 213 7.97 21.73 14.34
C SER A 213 9.04 20.64 14.28
N GLY A 214 9.59 20.36 13.09
CA GLY A 214 10.79 19.53 12.94
C GLY A 214 12.03 20.31 12.52
N THR A 215 13.04 19.58 12.01
CA THR A 215 14.35 20.10 11.61
C THR A 215 14.80 19.64 10.23
N ASP A 216 13.96 18.89 9.52
CA ASP A 216 14.21 18.43 8.16
C ASP A 216 14.13 19.58 7.16
N ASP A 217 15.24 19.93 6.52
CA ASP A 217 15.32 21.03 5.56
C ASP A 217 14.90 20.64 4.14
N TYR A 218 14.32 19.45 3.95
CA TYR A 218 13.75 19.03 2.66
C TYR A 218 12.74 20.04 2.11
N GLU A 219 13.04 20.54 0.92
CA GLU A 219 12.12 21.35 0.12
C GLU A 219 11.49 20.50 -0.98
N TYR A 220 10.16 20.41 -0.96
CA TYR A 220 9.43 19.65 -1.97
C TYR A 220 9.72 20.17 -3.38
N TYR A 221 10.16 19.27 -4.26
CA TYR A 221 10.43 19.54 -5.66
C TYR A 221 9.84 18.44 -6.54
N TYR A 222 9.17 18.85 -7.62
CA TYR A 222 8.56 17.95 -8.59
C TYR A 222 9.26 18.07 -9.96
N PRO A 223 10.21 17.17 -10.29
CA PRO A 223 10.71 17.06 -11.65
C PRO A 223 9.65 16.38 -12.55
N PRO A 224 9.17 17.05 -13.62
CA PRO A 224 8.20 16.46 -14.53
C PRO A 224 8.76 15.24 -15.28
N PRO A 225 7.90 14.36 -15.83
CA PRO A 225 8.33 13.20 -16.60
C PRO A 225 9.17 13.57 -17.81
N ARG A 226 10.18 12.74 -18.13
CA ARG A 226 11.04 12.87 -19.29
C ARG A 226 10.75 11.77 -20.31
N ALA A 227 11.04 12.01 -21.59
CA ALA A 227 10.73 11.04 -22.65
C ALA A 227 11.51 9.72 -22.48
N GLU A 228 12.71 9.80 -21.91
CA GLU A 228 13.60 8.67 -21.64
C GLU A 228 13.22 7.85 -20.41
N ASP A 229 12.36 8.36 -19.51
CA ASP A 229 12.03 7.68 -18.25
C ASP A 229 11.33 6.34 -18.47
N ASP A 230 10.49 6.24 -19.51
CA ASP A 230 9.52 5.17 -19.70
C ASP A 230 9.78 4.33 -20.96
N VAL A 231 11.00 4.37 -21.51
CA VAL A 231 11.36 3.63 -22.74
C VAL A 231 11.06 2.12 -22.65
N ARG A 232 11.20 1.53 -21.45
CA ARG A 232 10.94 0.11 -21.21
C ARG A 232 9.46 -0.26 -21.23
N LEU A 233 8.53 0.69 -21.09
CA LEU A 233 7.10 0.41 -21.26
C LEU A 233 6.73 -0.02 -22.69
N GLN A 234 7.55 0.39 -23.67
CA GLN A 234 7.39 0.01 -25.07
C GLN A 234 8.08 -1.32 -25.41
N ASP A 235 8.90 -1.86 -24.50
CA ASP A 235 9.57 -3.14 -24.69
C ASP A 235 8.63 -4.30 -24.35
N VAL A 236 7.90 -4.76 -25.36
CA VAL A 236 6.95 -5.87 -25.24
C VAL A 236 7.67 -7.19 -24.94
N GLU A 237 8.80 -7.45 -25.59
CA GLU A 237 9.54 -8.71 -25.42
C GLU A 237 10.16 -8.80 -24.02
N GLY A 238 10.79 -7.71 -23.56
CA GLY A 238 11.31 -7.60 -22.20
C GLY A 238 10.20 -7.75 -21.15
N ARG A 239 9.05 -7.09 -21.36
CA ARG A 239 7.89 -7.23 -20.48
C ARG A 239 7.42 -8.68 -20.40
N GLU A 240 7.25 -9.35 -21.53
CA GLU A 240 6.80 -10.75 -21.59
C GLU A 240 7.80 -11.69 -20.91
N ALA A 241 9.11 -11.50 -21.12
CA ALA A 241 10.15 -12.30 -20.49
C ALA A 241 10.18 -12.14 -18.95
N HIS A 242 10.13 -10.90 -18.47
CA HIS A 242 10.09 -10.62 -17.03
C HIS A 242 8.78 -11.07 -16.39
N GLN A 243 7.65 -10.92 -17.08
CA GLN A 243 6.36 -11.41 -16.62
C GLN A 243 6.34 -12.95 -16.52
N ALA A 244 6.87 -13.65 -17.53
CA ALA A 244 6.98 -15.11 -17.50
C ALA A 244 7.85 -15.60 -16.34
N THR A 245 8.94 -14.88 -16.05
CA THR A 245 9.81 -15.16 -14.90
C THR A 245 9.04 -15.01 -13.58
N PHE A 246 8.36 -13.88 -13.40
CA PHE A 246 7.55 -13.62 -12.21
C PHE A 246 6.47 -14.67 -12.03
N THR A 247 5.72 -15.00 -13.09
CA THR A 247 4.67 -16.03 -13.08
C THR A 247 5.21 -17.41 -12.70
N ALA A 248 6.38 -17.81 -13.22
CA ALA A 248 6.99 -19.10 -12.86
C ALA A 248 7.34 -19.19 -11.37
N ILE A 249 7.81 -18.08 -10.77
CA ILE A 249 8.11 -18.00 -9.33
C ILE A 249 6.80 -18.03 -8.51
N SER A 250 5.79 -17.27 -8.93
CA SER A 250 4.46 -17.29 -8.31
C SER A 250 3.83 -18.69 -8.31
N ASP A 251 3.96 -19.43 -9.42
CA ASP A 251 3.47 -20.81 -9.52
C ASP A 251 4.24 -21.77 -8.59
N ARG A 252 5.56 -21.59 -8.44
CA ARG A 252 6.36 -22.32 -7.45
C ARG A 252 5.89 -22.03 -6.03
N PHE A 253 5.54 -20.77 -5.71
CA PHE A 253 5.00 -20.40 -4.41
C PHE A 253 3.65 -21.07 -4.13
N VAL A 254 2.75 -21.12 -5.12
CA VAL A 254 1.48 -21.84 -5.02
C VAL A 254 1.71 -23.33 -4.77
N GLU A 255 2.65 -23.95 -5.48
CA GLU A 255 2.99 -25.36 -5.30
C GLU A 255 3.57 -25.65 -3.91
N ALA A 256 4.48 -24.80 -3.42
CA ALA A 256 4.99 -24.90 -2.05
C ALA A 256 3.87 -24.74 -1.01
N THR A 257 2.91 -23.84 -1.26
CA THR A 257 1.73 -23.65 -0.41
C THR A 257 0.84 -24.90 -0.39
N ARG A 258 0.64 -25.57 -1.53
CA ARG A 258 -0.12 -26.84 -1.60
C ARG A 258 0.56 -27.94 -0.79
N LYS A 259 1.88 -28.09 -0.94
CA LYS A 259 2.67 -29.06 -0.15
C LYS A 259 2.54 -28.83 1.35
N TRP A 260 2.59 -27.58 1.78
CA TRP A 260 2.36 -27.21 3.18
C TRP A 260 0.95 -27.61 3.66
N ILE A 261 -0.10 -27.29 2.89
CA ILE A 261 -1.47 -27.66 3.21
C ILE A 261 -1.63 -29.18 3.33
N ASP A 262 -1.04 -29.95 2.42
CA ASP A 262 -1.11 -31.41 2.44
C ASP A 262 -0.33 -32.02 3.61
N ALA A 263 0.80 -31.42 4.01
CA ALA A 263 1.54 -31.82 5.21
C ALA A 263 0.72 -31.56 6.49
N VAL A 264 0.08 -30.38 6.61
CA VAL A 264 -0.80 -30.05 7.75
C VAL A 264 -1.97 -31.02 7.84
N ARG A 265 -2.60 -31.37 6.71
CA ARG A 265 -3.72 -32.33 6.68
C ARG A 265 -3.32 -33.71 7.17
N ARG A 266 -2.11 -34.18 6.81
CA ARG A 266 -1.59 -35.48 7.27
C ARG A 266 -1.33 -35.50 8.78
N SER A 267 -0.67 -34.47 9.32
CA SER A 267 -0.49 -34.30 10.78
C SER A 267 -1.81 -34.19 11.54
N SER A 268 -2.84 -33.55 10.95
CA SER A 268 -4.16 -33.43 11.58
C SER A 268 -4.91 -34.77 11.63
N SER A 269 -4.77 -35.61 10.58
CA SER A 269 -5.46 -36.91 10.51
C SER A 269 -4.88 -37.98 11.44
N SER A 270 -3.59 -37.91 11.79
CA SER A 270 -2.93 -38.88 12.68
C SER A 270 -3.22 -38.64 14.16
N ASN A 271 -3.67 -37.43 14.52
CA ASN A 271 -4.00 -37.05 15.90
C ASN A 271 -5.44 -37.40 16.33
N ASP A 272 -6.33 -37.76 15.40
CA ASP A 272 -7.76 -38.05 15.70
C ASP A 272 -8.05 -39.55 15.93
N ASP A 273 -7.08 -40.43 15.66
CA ASP A 273 -7.16 -41.84 16.01
C ASP A 273 -6.79 -42.02 17.49
N GLY A 274 -7.81 -42.08 18.36
CA GLY A 274 -7.74 -42.11 19.83
C GLY A 274 -6.96 -43.26 20.52
N SER A 275 -5.92 -43.83 19.91
CA SER A 275 -4.94 -44.69 20.57
C SER A 275 -3.76 -43.87 21.08
N GLY A 276 -3.81 -43.53 22.38
CA GLY A 276 -2.66 -42.99 23.09
C GLY A 276 -1.48 -43.96 23.09
N SER A 277 -0.53 -43.73 22.18
CA SER A 277 0.88 -44.10 22.38
C SER A 277 1.74 -43.01 21.77
N GLY A 278 2.13 -42.04 22.60
CA GLY A 278 2.97 -40.92 22.19
C GLY A 278 4.35 -41.39 21.73
N SER A 279 4.65 -41.19 20.45
CA SER A 279 6.02 -41.01 19.93
C SER A 279 6.07 -40.58 18.44
N GLY A 280 4.95 -40.58 17.70
CA GLY A 280 4.93 -40.33 16.25
C GLY A 280 4.65 -38.89 15.77
N SER A 281 4.09 -38.00 16.60
CA SER A 281 3.61 -36.68 16.12
C SER A 281 4.72 -35.68 15.77
N GLY A 282 5.92 -35.84 16.35
CA GLY A 282 7.01 -34.86 16.17
C GLY A 282 7.58 -34.80 14.74
N GLY A 283 7.46 -35.87 13.96
CA GLY A 283 7.96 -35.92 12.57
C GLY A 283 7.04 -35.25 11.56
N GLU A 284 5.72 -35.42 11.72
CA GLU A 284 4.72 -34.86 10.79
C GLU A 284 4.54 -33.35 11.02
N ASP A 285 4.61 -32.90 12.27
CA ASP A 285 4.63 -31.47 12.59
C ASP A 285 5.91 -30.79 12.07
N ALA A 286 7.05 -31.49 12.10
CA ALA A 286 8.30 -30.99 11.52
C ALA A 286 8.20 -30.86 9.99
N GLU A 287 7.56 -31.80 9.30
CA GLU A 287 7.35 -31.72 7.85
C GLU A 287 6.48 -30.50 7.48
N ALA A 288 5.39 -30.27 8.21
CA ALA A 288 4.53 -29.11 7.98
C ALA A 288 5.26 -27.78 8.22
N ILE A 289 6.10 -27.71 9.27
CA ILE A 289 6.92 -26.53 9.57
C ILE A 289 7.96 -26.28 8.47
N GLU A 290 8.65 -27.30 8.00
CA GLU A 290 9.64 -27.15 6.93
C GLU A 290 9.00 -26.80 5.59
N ALA A 291 7.84 -27.39 5.26
CA ALA A 291 7.07 -27.02 4.07
C ALA A 291 6.56 -25.57 4.13
N PHE A 292 6.19 -25.08 5.31
CA PHE A 292 5.84 -23.67 5.52
C PHE A 292 7.05 -22.75 5.27
N LYS A 293 8.19 -23.01 5.93
CA LYS A 293 9.42 -22.21 5.78
C LYS A 293 9.99 -22.20 4.36
N ALA A 294 9.78 -23.26 3.59
CA ALA A 294 10.24 -23.35 2.21
C ALA A 294 9.62 -22.29 1.29
N ARG A 295 8.54 -21.60 1.72
CA ARG A 295 7.86 -20.54 0.97
C ARG A 295 8.59 -19.20 1.05
N ASP A 296 9.23 -18.90 2.18
CA ASP A 296 9.92 -17.63 2.44
C ASP A 296 11.01 -17.29 1.38
N PRO A 297 11.95 -18.21 1.02
CA PRO A 297 12.93 -17.90 -0.02
C PRO A 297 12.29 -17.70 -1.40
N ILE A 298 11.16 -18.35 -1.68
CA ILE A 298 10.44 -18.17 -2.96
C ILE A 298 9.78 -16.77 -2.98
N ALA A 299 9.20 -16.33 -1.88
CA ALA A 299 8.64 -14.99 -1.78
C ALA A 299 9.72 -13.90 -1.89
N ALA A 300 10.91 -14.13 -1.31
CA ALA A 300 12.05 -13.23 -1.49
C ALA A 300 12.51 -13.16 -2.96
N GLU A 301 12.59 -14.30 -3.66
CA GLU A 301 12.88 -14.36 -5.10
C GLU A 301 11.82 -13.61 -5.93
N MET A 302 10.55 -13.76 -5.55
CA MET A 302 9.43 -13.08 -6.20
C MET A 302 9.49 -11.56 -6.03
N SER A 303 9.89 -11.08 -4.84
CA SER A 303 10.11 -9.66 -4.56
C SER A 303 11.16 -9.05 -5.50
N VAL A 304 12.31 -9.72 -5.64
CA VAL A 304 13.39 -9.31 -6.57
C VAL A 304 12.91 -9.37 -8.03
N ALA A 305 12.16 -10.40 -8.40
CA ALA A 305 11.61 -10.52 -9.74
C ALA A 305 10.59 -9.43 -10.07
N TYR A 306 9.78 -9.00 -9.09
CA TYR A 306 8.85 -7.89 -9.26
C TYR A 306 9.58 -6.61 -9.62
N PHE A 307 10.61 -6.23 -8.88
CA PHE A 307 11.36 -5.00 -9.16
C PHE A 307 12.08 -5.02 -10.52
N LYS A 308 12.44 -6.20 -11.04
CA LYS A 308 12.92 -6.34 -12.43
C LYS A 308 11.81 -6.18 -13.48
N LEU A 309 10.58 -6.56 -13.15
CA LEU A 309 9.40 -6.42 -14.00
C LEU A 309 8.82 -5.00 -13.97
N ASP A 310 8.87 -4.32 -12.83
CA ASP A 310 8.20 -3.04 -12.57
C ASP A 310 8.47 -1.96 -13.64
N PRO A 311 9.72 -1.75 -14.13
CA PRO A 311 10.00 -0.80 -15.21
C PRO A 311 9.29 -1.05 -16.54
N TYR A 312 8.77 -2.26 -16.75
CA TYR A 312 8.04 -2.65 -17.98
C TYR A 312 6.52 -2.51 -17.86
N ILE A 313 6.01 -2.36 -16.63
CA ILE A 313 4.56 -2.34 -16.34
C ILE A 313 4.11 -1.06 -15.63
N ARG A 314 5.04 -0.23 -15.15
CA ARG A 314 4.77 1.00 -14.41
C ARG A 314 5.68 2.14 -14.90
N ALA A 315 5.10 3.30 -15.14
CA ALA A 315 5.87 4.51 -15.45
C ALA A 315 6.72 4.96 -14.25
N ARG A 316 7.91 5.50 -14.51
CA ARG A 316 8.80 5.99 -13.46
C ARG A 316 8.22 7.24 -12.81
N THR A 317 8.08 7.17 -11.49
CA THR A 317 7.62 8.29 -10.64
C THR A 317 8.73 9.32 -10.45
N PHE A 318 8.36 10.52 -10.00
CA PHE A 318 9.31 11.56 -9.67
C PHE A 318 10.28 11.15 -8.55
N TYR A 319 9.90 10.21 -7.69
CA TYR A 319 10.81 9.64 -6.68
C TYR A 319 11.98 8.88 -7.31
N HIS A 320 11.78 8.21 -8.46
CA HIS A 320 12.90 7.62 -9.21
C HIS A 320 13.81 8.70 -9.78
N ARG A 321 13.22 9.79 -10.30
CA ARG A 321 13.99 10.92 -10.86
C ARG A 321 14.79 11.66 -9.79
N LEU A 322 14.28 11.72 -8.56
CA LEU A 322 14.98 12.31 -7.41
C LEU A 322 16.02 11.36 -6.80
N GLY A 323 16.06 10.09 -7.19
CA GLY A 323 16.91 9.08 -6.57
C GLY A 323 16.38 8.55 -5.24
N VAL A 324 15.18 8.97 -4.84
CA VAL A 324 14.52 8.52 -3.60
C VAL A 324 14.08 7.07 -3.69
N LEU A 325 13.61 6.62 -4.87
CA LEU A 325 13.19 5.25 -5.10
C LEU A 325 14.09 4.60 -6.16
N GLY A 326 14.84 3.57 -5.76
CA GLY A 326 15.68 2.76 -6.62
C GLY A 326 14.89 1.74 -7.45
N GLU A 327 15.46 1.30 -8.57
CA GLU A 327 14.84 0.25 -9.40
C GLU A 327 14.78 -1.12 -8.69
N ASP A 328 15.60 -1.33 -7.65
CA ASP A 328 15.57 -2.52 -6.78
C ASP A 328 14.61 -2.38 -5.60
N GLY A 329 13.88 -1.26 -5.54
CA GLY A 329 12.98 -0.91 -4.46
C GLY A 329 13.63 -0.18 -3.29
N SER A 330 14.94 0.05 -3.26
CA SER A 330 15.57 0.79 -2.16
C SER A 330 14.99 2.20 -2.02
N CYS A 331 14.76 2.65 -0.78
CA CYS A 331 14.32 4.03 -0.51
C CYS A 331 15.41 4.81 0.24
N ASP A 332 15.73 6.01 -0.25
CA ASP A 332 16.69 6.95 0.36
C ASP A 332 16.04 8.35 0.44
N TRP A 333 15.85 8.86 1.66
CA TRP A 333 15.03 10.05 1.92
C TRP A 333 15.81 11.36 1.93
#